data_AF-A0AAW3VCF4-F1
#
_entry.id   AF-A0AAW3VCF4-F1
#
_cell.length_a   1.000
_cell.length_b   1.000
_cell.length_c   1.000
_cell.angle_alpha   90.00
_cell.angle_beta   90.00
_cell.angle_gamma   90.00
#
_symmetry.space_group_name_H-M   'P 1'
#
loop_
_entity.id
_entity.type
_entity.pdbx_description
1 polymer ?
#
loop_
_entity_poly.entity_id
_entity_poly.type
_entity_poly.pdbx_seq_one_letter_code
_entity_poly.pdbx_strand_id
1 'polypeptide(L)'
;MQQVHDWQRTLKARQDEVIETLKAEQVHVESWFYLQLHGQDYLIAYMRADNIQKAQNIAKLSTFPIDQVHKQFKTSWQAVYPAELLLDATVT
;
A
#
# COMPACT_ATOMS: atom_id res chain seq x y z
N MET A 1 -3.50 14.96 6.84
CA MET A 1 -2.14 14.73 7.41
C MET A 1 -2.04 13.83 8.65
N GLN A 2 -2.64 14.12 9.81
CA GLN A 2 -2.37 13.34 11.06
C GLN A 2 -2.57 11.82 10.89
N GLN A 3 -3.68 11.40 10.27
CA GLN A 3 -3.99 9.98 10.01
C GLN A 3 -2.92 9.29 9.13
N VAL A 4 -2.35 10.01 8.16
CA VAL A 4 -1.27 9.49 7.28
C VAL A 4 0.00 9.25 8.10
N HIS A 5 0.36 10.19 8.98
CA HIS A 5 1.55 10.04 9.83
C HIS A 5 1.40 8.92 10.85
N ASP A 6 0.21 8.75 11.44
CA ASP A 6 -0.03 7.68 12.42
C ASP A 6 -0.02 6.30 11.76
N TRP A 7 -0.62 6.19 10.57
CA TRP A 7 -0.53 4.99 9.74
C TRP A 7 0.93 4.68 9.38
N GLN A 8 1.67 5.66 8.85
CA GLN A 8 3.08 5.49 8.49
C GLN A 8 3.93 5.04 9.69
N ARG A 9 3.74 5.69 10.85
CA ARG A 9 4.47 5.35 12.09
C ARG A 9 4.18 3.91 12.49
N THR A 10 2.92 3.48 12.41
CA THR A 10 2.52 2.11 12.75
C THR A 10 3.13 1.08 11.82
N LEU A 11 3.13 1.32 10.50
CA LEU A 11 3.76 0.41 9.54
C LEU A 11 5.27 0.31 9.75
N LYS A 12 5.95 1.44 10.02
CA LYS A 12 7.39 1.45 10.32
C LYS A 12 7.72 0.71 11.62
N ALA A 13 6.91 0.89 12.66
CA ALA A 13 7.11 0.21 13.93
C ALA A 13 6.84 -1.31 13.87
N ARG A 14 6.01 -1.74 12.91
CA ARG A 14 5.61 -3.15 12.70
C ARG A 14 6.08 -3.68 11.35
N GLN A 15 7.27 -3.24 10.92
CA GLN A 15 7.78 -3.49 9.57
C GLN A 15 7.91 -4.99 9.26
N ASP A 16 8.25 -5.81 10.26
CA ASP A 16 8.34 -7.26 10.08
C ASP A 16 6.97 -7.86 9.70
N GLU A 17 5.90 -7.43 10.34
CA GLU A 17 4.54 -7.89 10.00
C GLU A 17 4.14 -7.42 8.59
N VAL A 18 4.49 -6.20 8.20
CA VAL A 18 4.27 -5.71 6.83
C VAL A 18 5.02 -6.60 5.83
N ILE A 19 6.27 -6.95 6.11
CA ILE A 19 7.06 -7.82 5.22
C ILE A 19 6.42 -9.21 5.10
N GLU A 20 5.89 -9.77 6.18
CA GLU A 20 5.20 -11.06 6.15
C GLU A 20 3.93 -11.04 5.29
N THR A 21 3.15 -9.95 5.31
CA THR A 21 1.97 -9.83 4.44
C THR A 21 2.40 -9.73 2.97
N LEU A 22 3.42 -8.92 2.65
CA LEU A 22 3.95 -8.82 1.29
C LEU A 22 4.45 -10.16 0.75
N LYS A 23 5.13 -10.98 1.58
CA LYS A 23 5.54 -12.35 1.22
C LYS A 23 4.34 -13.24 0.92
N ALA A 24 3.33 -13.23 1.79
CA ALA A 24 2.11 -14.03 1.60
C ALA A 24 1.36 -13.66 0.31
N GLU A 25 1.42 -12.39 -0.07
CA GLU A 25 0.78 -11.84 -1.26
C GLU A 25 1.64 -11.97 -2.54
N GLN A 26 2.89 -12.46 -2.42
CA GLN A 26 3.89 -12.47 -3.50
C GLN A 26 4.17 -11.06 -4.07
N VAL A 27 4.15 -10.06 -3.20
CA VAL A 27 4.50 -8.67 -3.50
C VAL A 27 6.00 -8.46 -3.25
N HIS A 28 6.69 -7.95 -4.26
CA HIS A 28 8.13 -7.68 -4.23
C HIS A 28 8.44 -6.28 -3.73
N VAL A 29 7.56 -5.33 -4.05
CA VAL A 29 7.70 -3.92 -3.68
C VAL A 29 6.33 -3.36 -3.37
N GLU A 30 6.22 -2.67 -2.24
CA GLU A 30 5.17 -1.70 -1.97
C GLU A 30 5.82 -0.38 -1.59
N SER A 31 5.44 0.71 -2.26
CA SER A 31 5.97 2.05 -2.03
C SER A 31 4.85 3.05 -1.97
N TRP A 32 4.91 3.94 -0.98
CA TRP A 32 3.92 4.96 -0.74
C TRP A 32 4.56 6.34 -0.74
N PHE A 33 4.00 7.24 -1.54
CA PHE A 33 4.48 8.60 -1.70
C PHE A 33 3.38 9.57 -1.28
N TYR A 34 3.75 10.58 -0.51
CA TYR A 34 2.87 11.70 -0.21
C TYR A 34 3.16 12.85 -1.17
N LEU A 35 2.09 13.50 -1.61
CA LEU A 35 2.15 14.70 -2.42
C LEU A 35 0.98 15.62 -2.06
N GLN A 36 1.20 16.92 -2.27
CA GLN A 36 0.17 17.94 -2.14
C GLN A 36 -0.04 18.58 -3.50
N LEU A 37 -1.26 18.53 -4.02
CA LEU A 37 -1.63 19.14 -5.31
C LEU A 37 -2.82 20.07 -5.08
N HIS A 38 -2.69 21.33 -5.49
CA HIS A 38 -3.77 22.34 -5.37
C HIS A 38 -4.36 22.44 -3.95
N GLY A 39 -3.52 22.30 -2.91
CA GLY A 39 -3.94 22.34 -1.51
C GLY A 39 -4.66 21.07 -1.01
N GLN A 40 -4.72 20.01 -1.81
CA GLN A 40 -5.27 18.71 -1.44
C GLN A 40 -4.15 17.68 -1.20
N ASP A 41 -4.35 16.82 -0.19
CA ASP A 41 -3.44 15.75 0.17
C ASP A 41 -3.71 14.50 -0.70
N TYR A 42 -2.67 13.95 -1.32
CA TYR A 42 -2.75 12.69 -2.05
C TYR A 42 -1.70 11.71 -1.57
N LEU A 43 -1.98 10.43 -1.82
CA LEU A 43 -1.02 9.35 -1.73
C LEU A 43 -0.93 8.63 -3.07
N ILE A 44 0.29 8.32 -3.49
CA ILE A 44 0.54 7.39 -4.61
C ILE A 44 1.03 6.09 -4.00
N ALA A 45 0.36 4.99 -4.34
CA ALA A 45 0.79 3.63 -4.01
C ALA A 45 1.33 2.96 -5.27
N TYR A 46 2.58 2.50 -5.22
CA TYR A 46 3.18 1.63 -6.23
C TYR A 46 3.36 0.24 -5.66
N MET A 47 2.86 -0.77 -6.37
CA MET A 47 2.98 -2.16 -5.98
C MET A 47 3.48 -2.98 -7.16
N ARG A 48 4.49 -3.83 -6.92
CA ARG A 48 4.97 -4.82 -7.88
C ARG A 48 4.83 -6.21 -7.28
N ALA A 49 4.14 -7.09 -7.99
CA ALA A 49 3.90 -8.48 -7.58
C ALA A 49 3.93 -9.39 -8.81
N ASP A 50 4.10 -10.70 -8.59
CA ASP A 50 4.02 -11.70 -9.68
C ASP A 50 2.64 -11.67 -10.37
N ASN A 51 1.58 -11.43 -9.60
CA ASN A 51 0.22 -11.29 -10.10
C ASN A 51 -0.57 -10.34 -9.20
N ILE A 52 -0.80 -9.12 -9.70
CA ILE A 52 -1.50 -8.06 -8.96
C ILE A 52 -2.90 -8.49 -8.53
N GLN A 53 -3.65 -9.18 -9.40
CA GLN A 53 -5.03 -9.60 -9.09
C GLN A 53 -5.06 -10.63 -7.96
N LYS A 54 -4.10 -11.57 -7.95
CA LYS A 54 -3.96 -12.58 -6.90
C LYS A 54 -3.55 -11.93 -5.58
N ALA A 55 -2.55 -11.04 -5.59
CA ALA A 55 -2.10 -10.30 -4.41
C ALA A 55 -3.27 -9.54 -3.75
N GLN A 56 -4.05 -8.81 -4.55
CA GLN A 56 -5.24 -8.10 -4.07
C GLN A 56 -6.30 -9.02 -3.47
N ASN A 57 -6.50 -10.22 -4.04
CA ASN A 57 -7.44 -11.19 -3.49
C ASN A 57 -6.96 -11.76 -2.14
N ILE A 58 -5.66 -12.02 -2.00
CA ILE A 58 -5.06 -12.46 -0.74
C ILE A 58 -5.19 -11.35 0.32
N ALA A 59 -4.83 -10.11 -0.02
CA ALA A 59 -4.95 -8.95 0.87
C ALA A 59 -6.39 -8.75 1.40
N LYS A 60 -7.40 -8.94 0.53
CA LYS A 60 -8.82 -8.86 0.93
C LYS A 60 -9.16 -9.89 2.01
N LEU A 61 -8.69 -11.13 1.86
CA LEU A 61 -8.95 -12.25 2.77
C LEU A 61 -7.97 -12.33 3.95
N SER A 62 -6.96 -11.48 3.97
CA SER A 62 -5.93 -11.49 5.01
C SER A 62 -6.50 -11.31 6.41
N THR A 63 -6.01 -12.16 7.32
CA THR A 63 -6.25 -12.16 8.76
C THR A 63 -5.10 -11.53 9.55
N PHE A 64 -4.04 -11.06 8.89
CA PHE A 64 -2.92 -10.42 9.58
C PHE A 64 -3.38 -9.14 10.28
N PRO A 65 -3.01 -8.92 11.56
CA PRO A 65 -3.45 -7.74 12.29
C PRO A 65 -2.96 -6.42 11.69
N ILE A 66 -1.78 -6.41 11.03
CA ILE A 66 -1.26 -5.23 10.35
C ILE A 66 -2.13 -4.81 9.15
N ASP A 67 -2.75 -5.78 8.45
CA ASP A 67 -3.65 -5.49 7.33
C ASP A 67 -4.96 -4.87 7.78
N GLN A 68 -5.39 -5.11 9.03
CA GLN A 68 -6.55 -4.41 9.59
C GLN A 68 -6.25 -2.92 9.81
N VAL A 69 -5.05 -2.56 10.26
CA VAL A 69 -4.60 -1.16 10.34
C VAL A 69 -4.62 -0.55 8.94
N HIS A 70 -4.10 -1.28 7.96
CA HIS A 70 -4.02 -0.83 6.58
C HIS A 70 -5.40 -0.65 5.93
N LYS A 71 -6.33 -1.60 6.14
CA LYS A 71 -7.73 -1.53 5.71
C LYS A 71 -8.47 -0.38 6.37
N GLN A 72 -8.31 -0.20 7.68
CA GLN A 72 -8.92 0.90 8.41
C GLN A 72 -8.44 2.26 7.88
N PHE A 73 -7.15 2.41 7.63
CA PHE A 73 -6.60 3.63 7.02
C PHE A 73 -7.23 3.93 5.65
N LYS A 74 -7.41 2.91 4.79
CA LYS A 74 -8.03 3.07 3.47
C LYS A 74 -9.48 3.57 3.52
N THR A 75 -10.19 3.38 4.64
CA THR A 75 -11.55 3.92 4.80
C THR A 75 -11.59 5.44 4.94
N SER A 76 -10.46 6.09 5.21
CA SER A 76 -10.37 7.56 5.29
C SER A 76 -10.26 8.23 3.92
N TRP A 77 -10.18 7.45 2.83
CA TRP A 77 -9.95 7.97 1.49
C TRP A 77 -11.23 8.57 0.91
N GLN A 78 -11.12 9.81 0.40
CA GLN A 78 -12.24 10.47 -0.27
C GLN A 78 -12.46 9.96 -1.70
N ALA A 79 -11.37 9.64 -2.39
CA ALA A 79 -11.40 9.15 -3.76
C ALA A 79 -10.18 8.25 -4.04
N VAL A 80 -10.35 7.34 -5.01
CA VAL A 80 -9.27 6.51 -5.54
C VAL A 80 -9.20 6.72 -7.04
N TYR A 81 -8.01 7.07 -7.53
CA TYR A 81 -7.75 7.29 -8.95
C TYR A 81 -6.82 6.16 -9.44
N PRO A 82 -7.28 5.26 -10.32
CA PRO A 82 -6.42 4.22 -10.85
C PRO A 82 -5.36 4.85 -11.77
N ALA A 83 -4.12 4.40 -11.61
CA ALA A 83 -3.03 4.75 -12.52
C ALA A 83 -2.79 3.60 -13.50
N GLU A 84 -2.39 3.95 -14.73
CA GLU A 84 -1.95 3.00 -15.75
C GLU A 84 -0.42 2.93 -15.77
N LEU A 85 0.11 1.71 -15.74
CA LEU A 85 1.55 1.50 -15.92
C LEU A 85 1.88 1.64 -17.41
N LEU A 86 2.68 2.66 -17.75
CA LEU A 86 3.11 2.89 -19.13
C LEU A 86 4.44 2.18 -19.47
N LEU A 87 5.36 2.10 -18.51
CA LEU A 87 6.67 1.46 -18.67
C LEU A 87 7.18 0.96 -17.32
N ASP A 88 7.66 -0.28 -17.28
CA ASP A 88 8.46 -0.81 -16.17
C ASP A 88 9.77 -1.33 -16.74
N ALA A 89 10.87 -0.63 -16.45
CA ALA A 89 12.20 -0.98 -16.90
C ALA A 89 13.03 -1.42 -15.69
N THR A 90 13.46 -2.67 -15.68
CA THR A 90 14.22 -3.26 -14.57
C THR A 90 15.54 -3.84 -15.06
N VAL A 91 16.57 -3.75 -14.21
CA VAL A 91 17.82 -4.49 -14.38
C VAL A 91 17.85 -5.58 -13.31
N THR A 92 18.23 -6.80 -13.71
CA THR A 92 18.39 -7.96 -12.82
C THR A 92 19.75 -7.97 -12.16
#